data_AF-A0A1Z9W6H2-F1
#
_entry.id   AF-A0A1Z9W6H2-F1
#
_cell.length_a   1.000
_cell.length_b   1.000
_cell.length_c   1.000
_cell.angle_alpha   90.00
_cell.angle_beta   90.00
_cell.angle_gamma   90.00
#
_symmetry.space_group_name_H-M   'P 1'
#
loop_
_entity.id
_entity.type
_entity.pdbx_description
1 polymer ?
#
loop_
_entity_poly.entity_id
_entity_poly.type
_entity_poly.pdbx_seq_one_letter_code
_entity_poly.pdbx_strand_id
1 'polypeptide(L)'
;GLYWDGGITDYHFDLPFHLIKGLVLYPHFSPTITPGWFDKKLFWRQPPLEHFDNVVVVTPSAEFMARLPGGKIPDRNDFQRYSEGERLANWRRVLDSSHELALEFAELVENPDRLVVRDFSERPV
;
A
#
# COMPACT_ATOMS: atom_id res chain seq x y z
N GLY A 1 6.62 -29.46 -11.98
CA GLY A 1 5.46 -28.88 -12.67
C GLY A 1 5.81 -27.49 -13.15
N LEU A 2 5.15 -26.98 -14.20
CA LEU A 2 5.22 -25.56 -14.55
C LEU A 2 4.51 -24.79 -13.43
N TYR A 3 5.27 -24.14 -12.57
CA TYR A 3 4.71 -23.23 -11.56
C TYR A 3 4.34 -21.94 -12.29
N TRP A 4 3.05 -21.79 -12.56
CA TRP A 4 2.49 -20.52 -12.99
C TRP A 4 2.38 -19.66 -11.73
N ASP A 5 3.38 -18.81 -11.53
CA ASP A 5 3.33 -17.77 -10.51
C ASP A 5 2.24 -16.77 -10.90
N GLY A 6 1.01 -17.00 -10.44
CA GLY A 6 -0.03 -16.01 -10.18
C GLY A 6 -0.50 -15.05 -11.28
N GLY A 7 0.07 -15.01 -12.48
CA GLY A 7 -0.36 -14.17 -13.60
C GLY A 7 -0.37 -12.66 -13.36
N ILE A 8 0.19 -12.17 -12.24
CA ILE A 8 0.35 -10.75 -11.96
C ILE A 8 1.76 -10.36 -12.42
N THR A 9 1.84 -9.64 -13.54
CA THR A 9 3.09 -9.13 -14.11
C THR A 9 3.79 -8.12 -13.20
N ASP A 10 3.03 -7.43 -12.34
CA ASP A 10 3.52 -6.39 -11.46
C ASP A 10 2.54 -6.15 -10.29
N TYR A 11 3.06 -5.89 -9.08
CA TYR A 11 2.24 -5.48 -7.94
C TYR A 11 2.05 -3.95 -7.88
N HIS A 12 2.95 -3.20 -8.53
CA HIS A 12 2.87 -1.75 -8.69
C HIS A 12 2.48 -1.46 -10.14
N PHE A 13 1.18 -1.38 -10.41
CA PHE A 13 0.66 -1.25 -11.77
C PHE A 13 1.09 0.07 -12.40
N ASP A 14 1.94 0.00 -13.40
CA ASP A 14 2.28 1.10 -14.31
C ASP A 14 1.45 0.99 -15.60
N LEU A 15 0.13 1.18 -15.46
CA LEU A 15 -0.81 1.18 -16.59
C LEU A 15 -1.12 2.63 -16.99
N PRO A 16 -1.44 2.91 -18.27
CA PRO A 16 -1.79 4.26 -18.71
C PRO A 16 -3.21 4.64 -18.22
N PHE A 17 -3.38 4.84 -16.92
CA PHE A 17 -4.68 5.10 -16.29
C PHE A 17 -5.32 6.38 -16.80
N HIS A 18 -4.54 7.37 -17.23
CA HIS A 18 -5.04 8.61 -17.85
C HIS A 18 -5.91 8.38 -19.09
N LEU A 19 -5.78 7.22 -19.76
CA LEU A 19 -6.63 6.86 -20.90
C LEU A 19 -8.03 6.42 -20.47
N ILE A 20 -8.23 6.08 -19.19
CA ILE A 20 -9.51 5.72 -18.61
C ILE A 20 -10.25 7.00 -18.22
N LYS A 21 -11.49 7.14 -18.71
CA LYS A 21 -12.31 8.31 -18.38
C LYS A 21 -12.69 8.32 -16.90
N GLY A 22 -12.46 9.45 -16.24
CA GLY A 22 -12.80 9.65 -14.82
C GLY A 22 -11.63 9.38 -13.89
N LEU A 23 -11.91 9.32 -12.59
CA LEU A 23 -10.91 9.00 -11.58
C LEU A 23 -10.71 7.49 -11.49
N VAL A 24 -9.45 7.07 -11.32
CA VAL A 24 -9.09 5.68 -11.00
C VAL A 24 -8.74 5.60 -9.52
N LEU A 25 -9.48 4.81 -8.77
CA LEU A 25 -9.16 4.52 -7.37
C LEU A 25 -8.13 3.38 -7.32
N TYR A 26 -6.98 3.62 -6.70
CA TYR A 26 -5.92 2.63 -6.54
C TYR A 26 -5.61 2.40 -5.05
N PRO A 27 -6.30 1.45 -4.39
CA PRO A 27 -5.93 1.01 -3.05
C PRO A 27 -4.57 0.30 -3.07
N HIS A 28 -3.64 0.75 -2.25
CA HIS A 28 -2.27 0.23 -2.23
C HIS A 28 -1.66 0.28 -0.83
N PHE A 29 -0.71 -0.60 -0.53
CA PHE A 29 -0.07 -0.67 0.80
C PHE A 29 1.03 0.38 1.00
N SER A 30 1.42 1.10 -0.05
CA SER A 30 2.48 2.12 -0.06
C SER A 30 2.08 3.29 -0.97
N PRO A 31 2.45 4.54 -0.63
CA PRO A 31 2.28 5.70 -1.51
C PRO A 31 3.25 5.69 -2.69
N THR A 32 4.30 4.87 -2.66
CA THR A 32 5.33 4.83 -3.70
C THR A 32 5.02 3.74 -4.72
N ILE A 33 4.99 4.11 -5.99
CA ILE A 33 4.84 3.18 -7.12
C ILE A 33 6.22 2.90 -7.71
N THR A 34 6.65 1.63 -7.71
CA THR A 34 7.95 1.20 -8.24
C THR A 34 7.72 0.12 -9.30
N PRO A 35 7.69 0.48 -10.59
CA PRO A 35 7.35 -0.45 -11.65
C PRO A 35 8.36 -1.59 -11.78
N GLY A 36 7.83 -2.78 -12.01
CA GLY A 36 8.51 -3.99 -12.44
C GLY A 36 8.56 -5.10 -11.39
N TRP A 37 9.18 -6.20 -11.80
CA TRP A 37 9.10 -7.47 -11.09
C TRP A 37 9.67 -7.45 -9.65
N PHE A 38 8.90 -8.07 -8.74
CA PHE A 38 9.02 -8.09 -7.27
C PHE A 38 10.43 -8.30 -6.70
N ASP A 39 11.28 -9.09 -7.35
CA ASP A 39 12.53 -9.54 -6.73
C ASP A 39 13.71 -8.56 -6.90
N LYS A 40 13.53 -7.45 -7.63
CA LYS A 40 14.62 -6.49 -7.84
C LYS A 40 14.32 -5.13 -7.21
N LYS A 41 15.13 -4.76 -6.21
CA LYS A 41 15.19 -3.41 -5.64
C LYS A 41 15.79 -2.43 -6.65
N LEU A 42 14.98 -1.93 -7.57
CA LEU A 42 15.39 -1.02 -8.64
C LEU A 42 14.82 0.37 -8.38
N PHE A 43 15.35 1.04 -7.35
CA PHE A 43 14.83 2.33 -6.85
C PHE A 43 14.85 3.47 -7.89
N TRP A 44 15.61 3.31 -8.98
CA TRP A 44 15.64 4.28 -10.09
C TRP A 44 14.46 4.14 -11.06
N ARG A 45 13.66 3.07 -10.96
CA ARG A 45 12.46 2.92 -11.77
C ARG A 45 11.36 3.80 -11.20
N GLN A 46 10.85 4.67 -12.06
CA GLN A 46 9.71 5.53 -11.79
C GLN A 46 8.73 5.32 -12.93
N PRO A 47 7.41 5.24 -12.65
CA PRO A 47 6.43 5.23 -13.71
C PRO A 47 6.41 6.61 -14.40
N PRO A 48 5.98 6.70 -15.67
CA PRO A 48 5.61 7.98 -16.26
C PRO A 48 4.54 8.65 -15.40
N LEU A 49 4.76 9.88 -14.93
CA LEU A 49 3.80 10.56 -14.05
C LEU A 49 2.43 10.77 -14.73
N GLU A 50 2.44 10.98 -16.05
CA GLU A 50 1.22 11.10 -16.86
C GLU A 50 0.32 9.87 -16.78
N HIS A 51 0.86 8.68 -16.48
CA HIS A 51 0.06 7.48 -16.27
C HIS A 51 -0.88 7.62 -15.07
N PHE A 52 -0.61 8.51 -14.13
CA PHE A 52 -1.29 8.65 -12.85
C PHE A 52 -2.06 9.96 -12.68
N ASP A 53 -2.19 10.78 -13.73
CA ASP A 53 -2.84 12.11 -13.67
C ASP A 53 -4.28 12.09 -13.15
N ASN A 54 -4.98 10.96 -13.33
CA ASN A 54 -6.35 10.74 -12.86
C ASN A 54 -6.45 9.69 -11.74
N VAL A 55 -5.33 9.32 -11.11
CA VAL A 55 -5.28 8.26 -10.10
C VAL A 55 -5.37 8.84 -8.69
N VAL A 56 -6.29 8.32 -7.89
CA VAL A 56 -6.37 8.53 -6.45
C VAL A 56 -5.81 7.30 -5.75
N VAL A 57 -4.59 7.42 -5.21
CA VAL A 57 -3.97 6.35 -4.43
C VAL A 57 -4.48 6.41 -2.98
N VAL A 58 -5.04 5.30 -2.50
CA VAL A 58 -5.48 5.15 -1.11
C VAL A 58 -4.52 4.21 -0.41
N THR A 59 -3.84 4.69 0.63
CA THR A 59 -2.80 3.93 1.31
C THR A 59 -2.77 4.24 2.80
N PRO A 60 -2.29 3.31 3.67
CA PRO A 60 -2.12 3.61 5.08
C PRO A 60 -1.15 4.77 5.30
N SER A 61 -1.38 5.57 6.34
CA SER A 61 -0.51 6.70 6.67
C SER A 61 0.82 6.25 7.26
N ALA A 62 1.82 7.15 7.28
CA ALA A 62 3.10 6.88 7.93
C ALA A 62 2.94 6.59 9.43
N GLU A 63 2.04 7.32 10.10
CA GLU A 63 1.72 7.12 11.53
C GLU A 63 1.09 5.75 11.78
N PHE A 64 0.23 5.28 10.88
CA PHE A 64 -0.31 3.92 10.95
C PHE A 64 0.83 2.89 10.84
N MET A 65 1.71 3.02 9.85
CA MET A 65 2.83 2.08 9.69
C MET A 65 3.79 2.10 10.88
N ALA A 66 4.04 3.27 11.48
CA ALA A 66 4.92 3.41 12.65
C ALA A 66 4.38 2.68 13.90
N ARG A 67 3.06 2.51 14.01
CA ARG A 67 2.41 1.75 15.09
C ARG A 67 2.54 0.23 14.94
N LEU A 68 2.83 -0.27 13.74
CA LEU A 68 2.95 -1.71 13.50
C LEU A 68 4.21 -2.28 14.15
N PRO A 69 4.25 -3.59 14.48
CA PRO A 69 5.46 -4.24 14.97
C PRO A 69 6.67 -4.00 14.06
N GLY A 70 7.74 -3.41 14.63
CA GLY A 70 8.94 -3.04 13.88
C GLY A 70 8.78 -1.80 12.98
N GLY A 71 7.69 -1.04 13.11
CA GLY A 71 7.45 0.21 12.38
C GLY A 71 7.28 0.01 10.87
N LYS A 72 6.82 -1.16 10.45
CA LYS A 72 6.66 -1.52 9.04
C LYS A 72 5.56 -2.56 8.84
N ILE A 73 5.11 -2.70 7.60
CA ILE A 73 4.34 -3.87 7.16
C ILE A 73 5.27 -5.10 7.23
N PRO A 74 4.79 -6.26 7.75
CA PRO A 74 5.59 -7.48 7.81
C PRO A 74 6.16 -7.86 6.45
N ASP A 75 7.42 -8.29 6.44
CA ASP A 75 8.12 -8.71 5.22
C ASP A 75 8.95 -9.97 5.42
N ARG A 76 9.54 -10.49 4.34
CA ARG A 76 10.33 -11.74 4.37
C ARG A 76 11.55 -11.68 5.30
N ASN A 77 12.07 -10.51 5.65
CA ASN A 77 13.20 -10.38 6.56
C ASN A 77 12.79 -10.69 8.01
N ASP A 78 11.49 -10.72 8.32
CA ASP A 78 10.99 -11.06 9.65
C ASP A 78 11.31 -12.52 10.00
N PHE A 79 11.42 -13.41 9.00
CA PHE A 79 11.90 -14.79 9.19
C PHE A 79 13.35 -14.88 9.68
N GLN A 80 14.16 -13.86 9.39
CA GLN A 80 15.55 -13.78 9.83
C GLN A 80 15.68 -13.08 11.20
N ARG A 81 14.68 -12.28 11.60
CA ARG A 81 14.75 -11.41 12.78
C ARG A 81 14.03 -11.95 14.00
N TYR A 82 12.93 -12.68 13.80
CA TYR A 82 12.03 -13.09 14.87
C TYR A 82 11.86 -14.60 14.87
N SER A 83 11.62 -15.18 16.05
CA SER A 83 11.18 -16.57 16.20
C SER A 83 9.79 -16.78 15.59
N GLU A 84 9.39 -18.04 15.39
CA GLU A 84 8.04 -18.36 14.89
C GLU A 84 6.94 -17.78 15.77
N GLY A 85 7.05 -17.94 17.09
CA GLY A 85 6.08 -17.40 18.05
C GLY A 85 5.96 -15.88 17.98
N GLU A 86 7.09 -15.17 17.87
CA GLU A 86 7.09 -13.71 17.70
C GLU A 86 6.47 -13.28 16.36
N ARG A 87 6.76 -13.99 15.26
CA ARG A 87 6.15 -13.70 13.96
C ARG A 87 4.64 -13.88 13.99
N LEU A 88 4.14 -14.96 14.59
CA LEU A 88 2.70 -15.19 14.74
C LEU A 88 2.04 -14.11 15.59
N ALA A 89 2.68 -13.70 16.69
CA ALA A 89 2.19 -12.62 17.54
C ALA A 89 2.18 -11.26 16.80
N ASN A 90 3.24 -10.94 16.06
CA ASN A 90 3.33 -9.72 15.27
C ASN A 90 2.29 -9.70 14.14
N TRP A 91 2.13 -10.82 13.43
CA TRP A 91 1.13 -10.97 12.39
C TRP A 91 -0.29 -10.73 12.93
N ARG A 92 -0.62 -11.29 14.10
CA ARG A 92 -1.91 -11.04 14.76
C ARG A 92 -2.13 -9.56 15.02
N ARG A 93 -1.15 -8.86 15.60
CA ARG A 93 -1.26 -7.41 15.86
C ARG A 93 -1.48 -6.60 14.58
N VAL A 94 -0.79 -6.96 13.50
CA VAL A 94 -0.94 -6.30 12.20
C VAL A 94 -2.34 -6.53 11.62
N LEU A 95 -2.89 -7.75 11.76
CA LEU A 95 -4.26 -8.03 11.35
C LEU A 95 -5.27 -7.21 12.16
N ASP A 96 -5.09 -7.13 13.47
CA ASP A 96 -5.98 -6.35 14.35
C ASP A 96 -5.94 -4.86 13.98
N SER A 97 -4.75 -4.27 13.79
CA SER A 97 -4.63 -2.88 13.32
C SER A 97 -5.17 -2.67 11.90
N SER A 98 -5.04 -3.65 11.01
CA SER A 98 -5.61 -3.56 9.65
C SER A 98 -7.14 -3.62 9.69
N HIS A 99 -7.72 -4.32 10.66
CA HIS A 99 -9.17 -4.33 10.87
C HIS A 99 -9.69 -2.96 11.33
N GLU A 100 -8.97 -2.26 12.21
CA GLU A 100 -9.28 -0.86 12.58
C GLU A 100 -9.35 0.03 11.33
N LEU A 101 -8.35 -0.06 10.45
CA LEU A 101 -8.30 0.73 9.21
C LEU A 101 -9.46 0.41 8.26
N ALA A 102 -9.90 -0.86 8.19
CA ALA A 102 -11.06 -1.24 7.40
C ALA A 102 -12.36 -0.66 7.95
N LEU A 103 -12.52 -0.63 9.28
CA LEU A 103 -13.68 -0.02 9.95
C LEU A 103 -13.69 1.50 9.75
N GLU A 104 -12.55 2.17 9.93
CA GLU A 104 -12.42 3.62 9.67
C GLU A 104 -12.74 3.97 8.22
N PHE A 105 -12.25 3.18 7.25
CA PHE A 105 -12.55 3.40 5.84
C PHE A 105 -14.04 3.21 5.54
N ALA A 106 -14.67 2.16 6.08
CA ALA A 106 -16.10 1.94 5.92
C ALA A 106 -16.92 3.10 6.49
N GLU A 107 -16.54 3.60 7.67
CA GLU A 107 -17.20 4.75 8.30
C GLU A 107 -17.07 6.02 7.44
N LEU A 108 -15.90 6.26 6.83
CA LEU A 108 -15.67 7.40 5.93
C LEU A 108 -16.48 7.29 4.64
N VAL A 109 -16.66 6.09 4.09
CA VAL A 109 -17.49 5.87 2.90
C VAL A 109 -18.97 6.17 3.21
N GLU A 110 -19.45 5.78 4.39
CA GLU A 110 -20.83 6.06 4.83
C GLU A 110 -21.03 7.53 5.25
N ASN A 111 -19.98 8.20 5.73
CA ASN A 111 -20.02 9.56 6.26
C ASN A 111 -18.93 10.44 5.60
N PRO A 112 -19.05 10.75 4.31
CA PRO A 112 -18.00 11.42 3.55
C PRO A 112 -17.67 12.83 4.05
N ASP A 113 -18.57 13.48 4.77
CA ASP A 113 -18.33 14.80 5.40
C ASP A 113 -17.21 14.76 6.46
N ARG A 114 -16.82 13.57 6.92
CA ARG A 114 -15.67 13.38 7.82
C ARG A 114 -14.33 13.32 7.09
N LEU A 115 -14.33 13.24 5.76
CA LEU A 115 -13.11 13.22 4.97
C LEU A 115 -12.45 14.60 5.01
N VAL A 116 -11.29 14.67 5.67
CA VAL A 116 -10.47 15.88 5.69
C VAL A 116 -9.50 15.84 4.52
N VAL A 117 -9.75 16.66 3.50
CA VAL A 117 -8.81 16.86 2.39
C VAL A 117 -7.80 17.92 2.80
N ARG A 118 -6.52 17.53 2.88
CA ARG A 118 -5.40 18.46 3.10
C ARG A 118 -4.57 18.57 1.83
N ASP A 119 -4.04 19.77 1.61
CA ASP A 119 -3.10 20.01 0.52
C ASP A 119 -1.86 19.12 0.71
N PHE A 120 -1.19 18.74 -0.39
CA PHE A 120 0.02 17.94 -0.32
C PHE A 120 1.12 18.61 0.50
N SER A 121 1.20 19.94 0.47
CA SER A 121 2.15 20.73 1.26
C SER A 121 1.93 20.67 2.78
N GLU A 122 0.74 20.21 3.21
CA GLU A 122 0.33 20.16 4.62
C GLU A 122 0.49 18.75 5.24
N ARG A 123 0.95 17.76 4.47
CA ARG A 123 1.09 16.37 4.93
C ARG A 123 2.47 16.17 5.58
N PRO A 124 2.56 15.48 6.74
CA PRO A 124 3.84 15.11 7.32
C PRO A 124 4.58 14.18 6.35
N VAL A 125 5.85 14.51 6.10
CA VAL A 125 6.78 13.73 5.27
C VAL A 125 7.29 12.53 6.04
#